data_AF-A0AAW9S0Z9-F1
#
_entry.id   AF-A0AAW9S0Z9-F1
#
_cell.length_a   1.000
_cell.length_b   1.000
_cell.length_c   1.000
_cell.angle_alpha   90.00
_cell.angle_beta   90.00
_cell.angle_gamma   90.00
#
_symmetry.space_group_name_H-M   'P 1'
#
loop_
_entity.id
_entity.type
_entity.pdbx_description
1 polymer ?
#
loop_
_entity_poly.entity_id
_entity_poly.type
_entity_poly.pdbx_seq_one_letter_code
_entity_poly.pdbx_strand_id
1 'polypeptide(L)'
;MLCVLELNGQKLAGTSLSLKQHFDACGELESKAYYQDTVLHGVYKEFLNGQAIVKATFNEGWEEGEWLEYYPDGTLKMEACFHKGKAHGEWKEYHPSGSLALQLYYTQGIENGPFARYYANGNKQIEAYYLMGEFEGHFAVYYEDGSLNRKGRFEDSRENGFIEEFYPGGQLKARGKMREGEQQGAWDFYHANGQLKQRESWQQGLLIGLSPVYDSVGGILDKGTFEQGTGSRKVYDTTGKLTVICHYVQGELNGEYRYYSPEGKVEAIYHYKNGVEEGAYIQYFENKKIKEKGYYRQGELEGSFITYFPNGKVESKGTYQGGKPEGYWEYYDESGQKQMEGEVRNGAKYGSWHFYYENGKLERKGNFEKGKEQGVWESYYPNGALEERGEYAAGEEQGQWRSYFPDGQVASEGEFVQGKETGWWKYYQVVDSKRTYLYNQIYFEEGLEEGEFTAFYENGKVSTLGTYCKGEENGLWRYYHKNGSLMQEENWKKGLLLSVSGFTDQKGNVLSSGSLEEGVGYRVNYFQDGTKSAEGYYVEGRPQGEWKYYHEKGYLEAKGKMEKGERVDMWELYYKNGNVQAKGKYLMDEMDGKWQFFKKSGKLDHEEVF
;
A
#
# COMPACT_ATOMS: atom_id res chain seq x y z
N MET A 1 -33.45 13.05 -12.77
CA MET A 1 -34.72 13.12 -13.51
C MET A 1 -34.38 12.66 -14.92
N LEU A 2 -34.66 11.39 -15.28
CA LEU A 2 -34.33 10.84 -16.61
C LEU A 2 -35.27 11.46 -17.64
N CYS A 3 -34.72 12.08 -18.69
CA CYS A 3 -35.50 12.75 -19.74
C CYS A 3 -35.53 11.84 -20.97
N VAL A 4 -36.73 11.37 -21.36
CA VAL A 4 -36.92 10.54 -22.58
C VAL A 4 -37.53 11.41 -23.68
N LEU A 5 -36.84 11.53 -24.81
CA LEU A 5 -37.34 12.21 -26.00
C LEU A 5 -37.82 11.17 -27.01
N GLU A 6 -39.12 11.17 -27.31
CA GLU A 6 -39.74 10.39 -28.38
C GLU A 6 -39.81 11.21 -29.67
N LEU A 7 -39.11 10.76 -30.72
CA LEU A 7 -39.16 11.36 -32.04
C LEU A 7 -39.91 10.43 -33.00
N ASN A 8 -41.11 10.86 -33.43
CA ASN A 8 -41.91 10.11 -34.40
C ASN A 8 -41.38 10.33 -35.82
N GLY A 9 -40.81 9.30 -36.44
CA GLY A 9 -40.34 9.28 -37.82
C GLY A 9 -41.47 9.09 -38.86
N GLN A 10 -41.22 9.53 -40.10
CA GLN A 10 -42.15 9.52 -41.24
C GLN A 10 -42.83 8.16 -41.48
N LYS A 11 -44.17 8.20 -41.63
CA LYS A 11 -45.00 7.07 -42.10
C LYS A 11 -44.69 6.73 -43.55
N LEU A 12 -44.14 5.54 -43.80
CA LEU A 12 -44.29 4.80 -45.05
C LEU A 12 -45.11 3.54 -44.76
N ALA A 13 -45.99 3.18 -45.70
CA ALA A 13 -47.11 2.26 -45.51
C ALA A 13 -46.71 0.91 -44.87
N GLY A 14 -47.30 0.59 -43.72
CA GLY A 14 -47.30 -0.77 -43.16
C GLY A 14 -47.08 -0.87 -41.65
N THR A 15 -46.02 -0.27 -41.12
CA THR A 15 -45.62 -0.39 -39.70
C THR A 15 -44.77 0.84 -39.33
N SER A 16 -45.18 1.62 -38.32
CA SER A 16 -44.41 2.82 -37.91
C SER A 16 -43.35 2.46 -36.87
N LEU A 17 -42.08 2.62 -37.23
CA LEU A 17 -40.98 2.58 -36.27
C LEU A 17 -40.91 3.90 -35.49
N SER A 18 -40.90 3.83 -34.17
CA SER A 18 -40.65 4.98 -33.29
C SER A 18 -39.20 4.98 -32.81
N LEU A 19 -38.54 6.14 -32.82
CA LEU A 19 -37.18 6.30 -32.29
C LEU A 19 -37.26 6.89 -30.87
N LYS A 20 -36.59 6.22 -29.91
CA LYS A 20 -36.40 6.73 -28.55
C LYS A 20 -34.94 7.05 -28.29
N GLN A 21 -34.71 8.17 -27.61
CA GLN A 21 -33.40 8.60 -27.14
C GLN A 21 -33.48 8.79 -25.63
N HIS A 22 -32.51 8.21 -24.92
CA HIS A 22 -32.37 8.32 -23.47
C HIS A 22 -31.14 9.16 -23.16
N PHE A 23 -31.28 10.06 -22.21
CA PHE A 23 -30.23 10.96 -21.76
C PHE A 23 -30.01 10.80 -20.26
N ASP A 24 -28.75 10.93 -19.83
CA ASP A 24 -28.35 10.87 -18.43
C ASP A 24 -28.82 12.11 -17.64
N ALA A 25 -28.46 12.17 -16.35
CA ALA A 25 -28.82 13.30 -15.48
C ALA A 25 -28.15 14.63 -15.87
N CYS A 26 -27.10 14.60 -16.68
CA CYS A 26 -26.33 15.74 -17.17
C CYS A 26 -26.79 16.21 -18.56
N GLY A 27 -27.66 15.44 -19.24
CA GLY A 27 -28.18 15.71 -20.58
C GLY A 27 -27.35 15.10 -21.72
N GLU A 28 -26.43 14.19 -21.43
CA GLU A 28 -25.68 13.44 -22.45
C GLU A 28 -26.48 12.23 -22.94
N LEU A 29 -26.38 11.92 -24.24
CA LEU A 29 -27.10 10.79 -24.83
C LEU A 29 -26.50 9.47 -24.33
N GLU A 30 -27.31 8.64 -23.66
CA GLU A 30 -26.91 7.30 -23.18
C GLU A 30 -27.29 6.21 -24.17
N SER A 31 -28.44 6.30 -24.83
CA SER A 31 -28.86 5.28 -25.79
C SER A 31 -29.82 5.77 -26.86
N LYS A 32 -29.84 5.04 -27.98
CA LYS A 32 -30.71 5.26 -29.13
C LYS A 32 -31.30 3.92 -29.58
N ALA A 33 -32.63 3.84 -29.62
CA ALA A 33 -33.36 2.59 -29.85
C ALA A 33 -34.56 2.80 -30.77
N TYR A 34 -34.82 1.85 -31.66
CA TYR A 34 -36.02 1.83 -32.50
C TYR A 34 -37.01 0.79 -31.97
N TYR A 35 -38.31 1.13 -32.02
CA TYR A 35 -39.38 0.28 -31.55
C TYR A 35 -40.48 0.15 -32.59
N GLN A 36 -41.07 -1.04 -32.68
CA GLN A 36 -42.30 -1.32 -33.41
C GLN A 36 -43.33 -1.84 -32.40
N ASP A 37 -44.49 -1.19 -32.33
CA ASP A 37 -45.58 -1.58 -31.41
C ASP A 37 -45.10 -1.78 -29.95
N THR A 38 -44.25 -0.86 -29.46
CA THR A 38 -43.60 -0.87 -28.13
C THR A 38 -42.51 -1.93 -27.89
N VAL A 39 -42.24 -2.78 -28.87
CA VAL A 39 -41.19 -3.81 -28.82
C VAL A 39 -39.96 -3.33 -29.57
N LEU A 40 -38.76 -3.61 -29.04
CA LEU A 40 -37.49 -3.19 -29.64
C LEU A 40 -37.31 -3.84 -31.03
N HIS A 41 -37.08 -3.03 -32.06
CA HIS A 41 -36.99 -3.48 -33.44
C HIS A 41 -36.13 -2.52 -34.26
N GLY A 42 -35.02 -3.01 -34.83
CA GLY A 42 -34.04 -2.24 -35.58
C GLY A 42 -32.73 -2.02 -34.80
N VAL A 43 -31.96 -0.99 -35.20
CA VAL A 43 -30.61 -0.75 -34.69
C VAL A 43 -30.64 -0.11 -33.30
N TYR A 44 -30.04 -0.76 -32.32
CA TYR A 44 -29.78 -0.22 -30.99
C TYR A 44 -28.35 0.31 -30.89
N LYS A 45 -28.17 1.44 -30.19
CA LYS A 45 -26.86 1.98 -29.82
C LYS A 45 -26.85 2.46 -28.37
N GLU A 46 -25.76 2.17 -27.68
CA GLU A 46 -25.45 2.71 -26.36
C GLU A 46 -24.19 3.58 -26.44
N PHE A 47 -24.14 4.63 -25.62
CA PHE A 47 -23.10 5.66 -25.66
C PHE A 47 -22.54 5.92 -24.27
N LEU A 48 -21.24 6.23 -24.21
CA LEU A 48 -20.53 6.72 -23.04
C LEU A 48 -19.68 7.92 -23.46
N ASN A 49 -19.83 9.06 -22.77
CA ASN A 49 -19.14 10.32 -23.09
C ASN A 49 -19.26 10.73 -24.58
N GLY A 50 -20.43 10.50 -25.18
CA GLY A 50 -20.72 10.80 -26.59
C GLY A 50 -20.19 9.79 -27.62
N GLN A 51 -19.47 8.76 -27.21
CA GLN A 51 -18.96 7.70 -28.08
C GLN A 51 -19.83 6.44 -28.00
N ALA A 52 -20.16 5.84 -29.15
CA ALA A 52 -20.95 4.61 -29.17
C ALA A 52 -20.12 3.43 -28.63
N ILE A 53 -20.56 2.83 -27.54
CA ILE A 53 -19.92 1.68 -26.88
C ILE A 53 -20.62 0.35 -27.19
N VAL A 54 -21.88 0.39 -27.64
CA VAL A 54 -22.61 -0.79 -28.13
C VAL A 54 -23.33 -0.43 -29.42
N LYS A 55 -23.34 -1.37 -30.37
CA LYS A 55 -24.19 -1.35 -31.56
C LYS A 55 -24.76 -2.76 -31.76
N ALA A 56 -26.08 -2.87 -31.73
CA ALA A 56 -26.78 -4.14 -31.90
C ALA A 56 -27.98 -3.97 -32.83
N THR A 57 -28.54 -5.09 -33.31
CA THR A 57 -29.80 -5.10 -34.05
C THR A 57 -30.80 -6.01 -33.35
N PHE A 58 -32.05 -5.56 -33.27
CA PHE A 58 -33.13 -6.31 -32.66
C PHE A 58 -34.23 -6.58 -33.69
N ASN A 59 -34.86 -7.75 -33.59
CA ASN A 59 -36.05 -8.10 -34.35
C ASN A 59 -37.10 -8.68 -33.40
N GLU A 60 -38.26 -8.05 -33.33
CA GLU A 60 -39.37 -8.44 -32.43
C GLU A 60 -38.95 -8.61 -30.96
N GLY A 61 -38.03 -7.75 -30.49
CA GLY A 61 -37.57 -7.71 -29.11
C GLY A 61 -36.37 -8.62 -28.82
N TRP A 62 -35.93 -9.41 -29.79
CA TRP A 62 -34.79 -10.32 -29.66
C TRP A 62 -33.57 -9.80 -30.41
N GLU A 63 -32.38 -10.02 -29.86
CA GLU A 63 -31.11 -9.76 -30.57
C GLU A 63 -31.06 -10.59 -31.87
N GLU A 64 -30.77 -9.91 -32.97
CA GLU A 64 -30.77 -10.50 -34.31
C GLU A 64 -29.68 -9.84 -35.18
N GLY A 65 -28.75 -10.64 -35.70
CA GLY A 65 -27.63 -10.18 -36.51
C GLY A 65 -26.43 -9.72 -35.69
N GLU A 66 -25.68 -8.77 -36.25
CA GLU A 66 -24.41 -8.27 -35.72
C GLU A 66 -24.59 -7.52 -34.38
N TRP A 67 -23.74 -7.85 -33.42
CA TRP A 67 -23.53 -7.17 -32.15
C TRP A 67 -22.07 -6.74 -32.04
N LEU A 68 -21.83 -5.45 -31.82
CA LEU A 68 -20.51 -4.87 -31.61
C LEU A 68 -20.47 -4.14 -30.27
N GLU A 69 -19.40 -4.36 -29.51
CA GLU A 69 -19.09 -3.64 -28.28
C GLU A 69 -17.69 -3.04 -28.37
N TYR A 70 -17.50 -1.85 -27.79
CA TYR A 70 -16.25 -1.10 -27.84
C TYR A 70 -15.78 -0.73 -26.43
N TYR A 71 -14.47 -0.64 -26.25
CA TYR A 71 -13.87 0.00 -25.08
C TYR A 71 -14.16 1.51 -25.08
N PRO A 72 -14.02 2.20 -23.93
CA PRO A 72 -14.26 3.65 -23.85
C PRO A 72 -13.38 4.51 -24.77
N ASP A 73 -12.26 3.97 -25.27
CA ASP A 73 -11.37 4.65 -26.23
C ASP A 73 -11.78 4.43 -27.70
N GLY A 74 -12.79 3.58 -27.95
CA GLY A 74 -13.27 3.23 -29.29
C GLY A 74 -12.69 1.98 -29.91
N THR A 75 -11.75 1.33 -29.23
CA THR A 75 -11.19 0.06 -29.70
C THR A 75 -12.30 -1.01 -29.65
N LEU A 76 -12.44 -1.82 -30.71
CA LEU A 76 -13.42 -2.92 -30.73
C LEU A 76 -13.09 -3.87 -29.59
N LYS A 77 -14.06 -4.15 -28.72
CA LYS A 77 -13.95 -5.05 -27.58
C LYS A 77 -14.51 -6.43 -27.90
N MET A 78 -15.63 -6.47 -28.60
CA MET A 78 -16.32 -7.70 -28.94
C MET A 78 -17.11 -7.55 -30.24
N GLU A 79 -17.13 -8.60 -31.05
CA GLU A 79 -18.11 -8.78 -32.12
C GLU A 79 -18.76 -10.16 -32.02
N ALA A 80 -20.07 -10.21 -32.18
CA ALA A 80 -20.85 -11.43 -32.12
C ALA A 80 -22.02 -11.36 -33.11
N CYS A 81 -22.64 -12.51 -33.38
CA CYS A 81 -23.88 -12.58 -34.14
C CYS A 81 -24.94 -13.31 -33.31
N PHE A 82 -26.16 -12.79 -33.32
CA PHE A 82 -27.30 -13.36 -32.60
C PHE A 82 -28.40 -13.78 -33.57
N HIS A 83 -29.15 -14.81 -33.23
CA HIS A 83 -30.39 -15.17 -33.90
C HIS A 83 -31.44 -15.50 -32.84
N LYS A 84 -32.52 -14.73 -32.80
CA LYS A 84 -33.60 -14.85 -31.80
C LYS A 84 -33.09 -14.84 -30.35
N GLY A 85 -32.20 -13.88 -30.05
CA GLY A 85 -31.64 -13.67 -28.71
C GLY A 85 -30.61 -14.70 -28.27
N LYS A 86 -30.18 -15.60 -29.16
CA LYS A 86 -29.14 -16.59 -28.88
C LYS A 86 -27.93 -16.34 -29.76
N ALA A 87 -26.73 -16.43 -29.18
CA ALA A 87 -25.49 -16.36 -29.95
C ALA A 87 -25.51 -17.42 -31.07
N HIS A 88 -25.19 -17.01 -32.29
CA HIS A 88 -25.26 -17.84 -33.47
C HIS A 88 -24.25 -17.38 -34.52
N GLY A 89 -23.27 -18.23 -34.82
CA GLY A 89 -22.15 -17.90 -35.69
C GLY A 89 -20.89 -17.55 -34.90
N GLU A 90 -20.05 -16.71 -35.49
CA GLU A 90 -18.75 -16.35 -34.94
C GLU A 90 -18.85 -15.34 -33.80
N TRP A 91 -18.04 -15.54 -32.77
CA TRP A 91 -17.86 -14.66 -31.62
C TRP A 91 -16.38 -14.33 -31.47
N LYS A 92 -16.05 -13.05 -31.36
CA LYS A 92 -14.68 -12.57 -31.14
C LYS A 92 -14.63 -11.55 -30.02
N GLU A 93 -13.57 -11.63 -29.24
CA GLU A 93 -13.21 -10.62 -28.24
C GLU A 93 -11.78 -10.14 -28.48
N TYR A 94 -11.49 -8.91 -28.08
CA TYR A 94 -10.23 -8.24 -28.34
C TYR A 94 -9.64 -7.67 -27.06
N HIS A 95 -8.31 -7.67 -26.97
CA HIS A 95 -7.57 -6.96 -25.94
C HIS A 95 -7.77 -5.45 -26.08
N PRO A 96 -7.54 -4.64 -25.03
CA PRO A 96 -7.57 -3.17 -25.13
C PRO A 96 -6.59 -2.60 -26.18
N SER A 97 -5.55 -3.36 -26.55
CA SER A 97 -4.62 -3.02 -27.64
C SER A 97 -5.22 -3.20 -29.05
N GLY A 98 -6.41 -3.78 -29.18
CA GLY A 98 -7.08 -4.09 -30.45
C GLY A 98 -6.66 -5.41 -31.08
N SER A 99 -5.75 -6.17 -30.45
CA SER A 99 -5.42 -7.54 -30.90
C SER A 99 -6.50 -8.54 -30.49
N LEU A 100 -6.76 -9.53 -31.34
CA LEU A 100 -7.73 -10.60 -31.05
C LEU A 100 -7.31 -11.33 -29.76
N ALA A 101 -8.26 -11.55 -28.85
CA ALA A 101 -8.08 -12.23 -27.57
C ALA A 101 -8.75 -13.59 -27.55
N LEU A 102 -9.93 -13.70 -28.17
CA LEU A 102 -10.74 -14.91 -28.20
C LEU A 102 -11.50 -14.99 -29.52
N GLN A 103 -11.63 -16.21 -30.04
CA GLN A 103 -12.50 -16.55 -31.16
C GLN A 103 -13.19 -17.88 -30.87
N LEU A 104 -14.52 -17.92 -30.99
CA LEU A 104 -15.28 -19.16 -30.90
C LEU A 104 -16.55 -19.08 -31.77
N TYR A 105 -17.26 -20.20 -31.87
CA TYR A 105 -18.50 -20.28 -32.64
C TYR A 105 -19.63 -20.80 -31.77
N TYR A 106 -20.82 -20.24 -31.96
CA TYR A 106 -22.05 -20.67 -31.31
C TYR A 106 -23.04 -21.21 -32.34
N THR A 107 -23.77 -22.25 -31.96
CA THR A 107 -24.98 -22.70 -32.66
C THR A 107 -26.14 -22.65 -31.68
N GLN A 108 -27.04 -21.67 -31.84
CA GLN A 108 -28.25 -21.54 -31.01
C GLN A 108 -27.92 -21.39 -29.51
N GLY A 109 -26.90 -20.58 -29.20
CA GLY A 109 -26.48 -20.25 -27.84
C GLY A 109 -25.57 -21.29 -27.19
N ILE A 110 -25.15 -22.33 -27.91
CA ILE A 110 -24.24 -23.38 -27.42
C ILE A 110 -22.94 -23.32 -28.21
N GLU A 111 -21.78 -23.37 -27.53
CA GLU A 111 -20.48 -23.40 -28.17
C GLU A 111 -20.37 -24.62 -29.09
N ASN A 112 -20.11 -24.38 -30.37
CA ASN A 112 -20.08 -25.43 -31.38
C ASN A 112 -19.27 -24.96 -32.58
N GLY A 113 -18.03 -25.44 -32.69
CA GLY A 113 -17.10 -25.07 -33.74
C GLY A 113 -15.68 -24.82 -33.22
N PRO A 114 -14.80 -24.26 -34.09
CA PRO A 114 -13.43 -23.93 -33.71
C PRO A 114 -13.36 -22.98 -32.51
N PHE A 115 -12.35 -23.13 -31.67
CA PHE A 115 -12.06 -22.25 -30.55
C PHE A 115 -10.59 -21.86 -30.59
N ALA A 116 -10.29 -20.58 -30.36
CA ALA A 116 -8.93 -20.11 -30.18
C ALA A 116 -8.87 -18.96 -29.17
N ARG A 117 -7.84 -18.98 -28.32
CA ARG A 117 -7.48 -17.86 -27.44
C ARG A 117 -6.09 -17.36 -27.80
N TYR A 118 -5.81 -16.09 -27.56
CA TYR A 118 -4.62 -15.40 -28.03
C TYR A 118 -3.97 -14.56 -26.92
N TYR A 119 -2.64 -14.51 -26.93
CA TYR A 119 -1.84 -13.56 -26.17
C TYR A 119 -2.02 -12.14 -26.71
N ALA A 120 -1.71 -11.12 -25.90
CA ALA A 120 -1.83 -9.72 -26.31
C ALA A 120 -0.95 -9.38 -27.53
N ASN A 121 0.15 -10.11 -27.73
CA ASN A 121 1.03 -9.98 -28.90
C ASN A 121 0.46 -10.59 -30.20
N GLY A 122 -0.73 -11.21 -30.14
CA GLY A 122 -1.42 -11.80 -31.29
C GLY A 122 -1.11 -13.29 -31.55
N ASN A 123 -0.17 -13.89 -30.83
CA ASN A 123 0.09 -15.33 -30.93
C ASN A 123 -1.02 -16.14 -30.26
N LYS A 124 -1.36 -17.32 -30.80
CA LYS A 124 -2.31 -18.24 -30.16
C LYS A 124 -1.78 -18.69 -28.81
N GLN A 125 -2.67 -18.83 -27.83
CA GLN A 125 -2.47 -19.53 -26.56
C GLN A 125 -2.89 -20.98 -26.70
N ILE A 126 -4.08 -21.18 -27.28
CA ILE A 126 -4.70 -22.48 -27.50
C ILE A 126 -5.58 -22.40 -28.72
N GLU A 127 -5.62 -23.49 -29.49
CA GLU A 127 -6.69 -23.80 -30.43
C GLU A 127 -7.28 -25.17 -30.10
N ALA A 128 -8.60 -25.27 -30.19
CA ALA A 128 -9.36 -26.49 -29.93
C ALA A 128 -10.69 -26.43 -30.69
N TYR A 129 -11.60 -27.35 -30.38
CA TYR A 129 -12.92 -27.41 -30.99
C TYR A 129 -13.97 -27.72 -29.93
N TYR A 130 -15.07 -26.99 -29.96
CA TYR A 130 -16.26 -27.28 -29.16
C TYR A 130 -17.26 -28.09 -29.97
N LEU A 131 -17.84 -29.10 -29.35
CA LEU A 131 -19.02 -29.80 -29.85
C LEU A 131 -20.09 -29.78 -28.76
N MET A 132 -21.16 -29.02 -29.01
CA MET A 132 -22.30 -28.90 -28.08
C MET A 132 -21.88 -28.48 -26.64
N GLY A 133 -20.97 -27.50 -26.52
CA GLY A 133 -20.53 -26.94 -25.25
C GLY A 133 -19.31 -27.62 -24.62
N GLU A 134 -18.90 -28.78 -25.12
CA GLU A 134 -17.77 -29.55 -24.59
C GLU A 134 -16.57 -29.53 -25.56
N PHE A 135 -15.34 -29.51 -25.04
CA PHE A 135 -14.16 -29.65 -25.89
C PHE A 135 -14.10 -31.08 -26.45
N GLU A 136 -13.96 -31.17 -27.77
CA GLU A 136 -13.93 -32.45 -28.48
C GLU A 136 -12.91 -32.40 -29.63
N GLY A 137 -12.14 -33.46 -29.80
CA GLY A 137 -11.19 -33.55 -30.90
C GLY A 137 -9.85 -32.86 -30.59
N HIS A 138 -9.13 -32.46 -31.63
CA HIS A 138 -7.73 -32.04 -31.48
C HIS A 138 -7.59 -30.68 -30.82
N PHE A 139 -6.54 -30.53 -30.00
CA PHE A 139 -6.12 -29.26 -29.46
C PHE A 139 -4.62 -29.04 -29.63
N ALA A 140 -4.22 -27.78 -29.68
CA ALA A 140 -2.83 -27.35 -29.60
C ALA A 140 -2.71 -26.12 -28.70
N VAL A 141 -1.72 -26.12 -27.81
CA VAL A 141 -1.36 -25.04 -26.89
C VAL A 141 0.01 -24.54 -27.30
N TYR A 142 0.24 -23.24 -27.20
CA TYR A 142 1.47 -22.58 -27.63
C TYR A 142 2.06 -21.74 -26.51
N TYR A 143 3.37 -21.52 -26.60
CA TYR A 143 4.07 -20.51 -25.80
C TYR A 143 3.75 -19.10 -26.32
N GLU A 144 4.07 -18.08 -25.52
CA GLU A 144 3.85 -16.68 -25.88
C GLU A 144 4.65 -16.25 -27.13
N ASP A 145 5.79 -16.88 -27.40
CA ASP A 145 6.57 -16.68 -28.62
C ASP A 145 5.97 -17.34 -29.88
N GLY A 146 4.84 -18.07 -29.73
CA GLY A 146 4.12 -18.76 -30.80
C GLY A 146 4.61 -20.19 -31.09
N SER A 147 5.65 -20.66 -30.41
CA SER A 147 6.11 -22.04 -30.54
C SER A 147 5.12 -23.04 -29.93
N LEU A 148 4.98 -24.23 -30.52
CA LEU A 148 4.08 -25.26 -30.02
C LEU A 148 4.56 -25.74 -28.64
N ASN A 149 3.67 -25.74 -27.65
CA ASN A 149 3.93 -26.20 -26.29
C ASN A 149 3.40 -27.61 -26.07
N ARG A 150 2.16 -27.86 -26.51
CA ARG A 150 1.45 -29.12 -26.22
C ARG A 150 0.39 -29.37 -27.27
N LYS A 151 0.13 -30.63 -27.60
CA LYS A 151 -1.01 -31.00 -28.44
C LYS A 151 -1.56 -32.36 -28.03
N GLY A 152 -2.81 -32.59 -28.39
CA GLY A 152 -3.49 -33.83 -28.04
C GLY A 152 -4.89 -33.88 -28.59
N ARG A 153 -5.75 -34.59 -27.86
CA ARG A 153 -7.17 -34.70 -28.14
C ARG A 153 -7.97 -34.60 -26.84
N PHE A 154 -9.09 -33.90 -26.90
CA PHE A 154 -10.15 -33.95 -25.90
C PHE A 154 -11.24 -34.95 -26.32
N GLU A 155 -11.81 -35.63 -25.33
CA GLU A 155 -13.06 -36.38 -25.41
C GLU A 155 -13.87 -36.04 -24.16
N ASP A 156 -15.09 -35.53 -24.34
CA ASP A 156 -15.95 -35.04 -23.26
C ASP A 156 -15.21 -34.05 -22.33
N SER A 157 -14.53 -33.06 -22.93
CA SER A 157 -13.71 -32.06 -22.23
C SER A 157 -12.53 -32.59 -21.41
N ARG A 158 -12.21 -33.89 -21.50
CA ARG A 158 -11.06 -34.51 -20.82
C ARG A 158 -10.00 -34.92 -21.83
N GLU A 159 -8.74 -34.74 -21.46
CA GLU A 159 -7.64 -35.19 -22.31
C GLU A 159 -7.69 -36.71 -22.47
N ASN A 160 -7.68 -37.16 -23.74
CA ASN A 160 -7.73 -38.56 -24.06
C ASN A 160 -6.84 -38.89 -25.26
N GLY A 161 -6.23 -40.08 -25.22
CA GLY A 161 -5.32 -40.52 -26.28
C GLY A 161 -3.91 -39.98 -26.11
N PHE A 162 -3.15 -39.88 -27.21
CA PHE A 162 -1.75 -39.47 -27.15
C PHE A 162 -1.61 -37.96 -26.97
N ILE A 163 -0.83 -37.57 -25.96
CA ILE A 163 -0.41 -36.20 -25.70
C ILE A 163 1.08 -36.08 -26.03
N GLU A 164 1.45 -34.98 -26.67
CA GLU A 164 2.83 -34.60 -26.93
C GLU A 164 3.07 -33.18 -26.39
N GLU A 165 4.17 -33.02 -25.65
CA GLU A 165 4.66 -31.75 -25.12
C GLU A 165 6.00 -31.42 -25.74
N PHE A 166 6.29 -30.14 -25.91
CA PHE A 166 7.46 -29.63 -26.61
C PHE A 166 8.15 -28.53 -25.79
N TYR A 167 9.45 -28.39 -25.99
CA TYR A 167 10.20 -27.21 -25.55
C TYR A 167 9.93 -26.03 -26.50
N PRO A 168 10.20 -24.77 -26.10
CA PRO A 168 10.05 -23.61 -27.00
C PRO A 168 10.85 -23.74 -28.30
N GLY A 169 11.96 -24.48 -28.29
CA GLY A 169 12.75 -24.80 -29.50
C GLY A 169 12.10 -25.83 -30.44
N GLY A 170 10.92 -26.35 -30.12
CA GLY A 170 10.16 -27.32 -30.91
C GLY A 170 10.55 -28.79 -30.71
N GLN A 171 11.57 -29.08 -29.89
CA GLN A 171 11.95 -30.46 -29.57
C GLN A 171 10.94 -31.10 -28.64
N LEU A 172 10.67 -32.40 -28.83
CA LEU A 172 9.77 -33.16 -27.97
C LEU A 172 10.32 -33.17 -26.53
N LYS A 173 9.47 -32.81 -25.57
CA LYS A 173 9.74 -32.74 -24.13
C LYS A 173 9.14 -33.94 -23.41
N ALA A 174 7.91 -34.29 -23.73
CA ALA A 174 7.24 -35.46 -23.19
C ALA A 174 6.22 -36.02 -24.19
N ARG A 175 5.95 -37.31 -24.11
CA ARG A 175 4.81 -37.92 -24.80
C ARG A 175 4.26 -39.10 -24.01
N GLY A 176 2.96 -39.29 -24.06
CA GLY A 176 2.33 -40.44 -23.41
C GLY A 176 0.84 -40.49 -23.71
N LYS A 177 0.16 -41.47 -23.12
CA LYS A 177 -1.28 -41.62 -23.28
C LYS A 177 -2.02 -41.09 -22.06
N MET A 178 -3.07 -40.33 -22.29
CA MET A 178 -4.08 -39.95 -21.30
C MET A 178 -5.33 -40.82 -21.51
N ARG A 179 -6.04 -41.08 -20.41
CA ARG A 179 -7.38 -41.66 -20.41
C ARG A 179 -8.24 -40.92 -19.41
N GLU A 180 -9.32 -40.30 -19.89
CA GLU A 180 -10.26 -39.55 -19.05
C GLU A 180 -9.58 -38.48 -18.16
N GLY A 181 -8.52 -37.84 -18.68
CA GLY A 181 -7.75 -36.83 -17.95
C GLY A 181 -6.63 -37.37 -17.06
N GLU A 182 -6.43 -38.68 -16.97
CA GLU A 182 -5.36 -39.30 -16.17
C GLU A 182 -4.27 -39.93 -17.04
N GLN A 183 -3.02 -39.93 -16.56
CA GLN A 183 -1.91 -40.60 -17.24
C GLN A 183 -2.11 -42.13 -17.25
N GLN A 184 -1.89 -42.74 -18.41
CA GLN A 184 -2.04 -44.18 -18.64
C GLN A 184 -0.89 -44.73 -19.48
N GLY A 185 -0.34 -45.86 -19.06
CA GLY A 185 0.72 -46.56 -19.79
C GLY A 185 2.06 -45.81 -19.74
N ALA A 186 2.86 -45.96 -20.80
CA ALA A 186 4.19 -45.39 -20.84
C ALA A 186 4.17 -43.90 -21.19
N TRP A 187 4.89 -43.12 -20.38
CA TRP A 187 5.19 -41.71 -20.62
C TRP A 187 6.69 -41.54 -20.80
N ASP A 188 7.10 -41.06 -21.97
CA ASP A 188 8.50 -40.79 -22.32
C ASP A 188 8.80 -39.32 -22.12
N PHE A 189 9.86 -39.01 -21.38
CA PHE A 189 10.38 -37.66 -21.16
C PHE A 189 11.74 -37.53 -21.81
N TYR A 190 12.02 -36.37 -22.40
CA TYR A 190 13.23 -36.11 -23.18
C TYR A 190 13.93 -34.84 -22.70
N HIS A 191 15.24 -34.77 -22.89
CA HIS A 191 16.00 -33.52 -22.79
C HIS A 191 15.78 -32.65 -24.04
N ALA A 192 16.09 -31.36 -23.96
CA ALA A 192 15.93 -30.44 -25.08
C ALA A 192 16.77 -30.79 -26.33
N ASN A 193 17.79 -31.65 -26.18
CA ASN A 193 18.57 -32.18 -27.30
C ASN A 193 17.97 -33.46 -27.92
N GLY A 194 16.80 -33.91 -27.45
CA GLY A 194 16.09 -35.10 -27.94
C GLY A 194 16.51 -36.42 -27.27
N GLN A 195 17.51 -36.42 -26.38
CA GLN A 195 17.89 -37.61 -25.62
C GLN A 195 16.77 -38.01 -24.66
N LEU A 196 16.38 -39.30 -24.63
CA LEU A 196 15.43 -39.81 -23.64
C LEU A 196 16.00 -39.53 -22.24
N LYS A 197 15.21 -38.88 -21.38
CA LYS A 197 15.53 -38.56 -19.97
C LYS A 197 15.04 -39.66 -19.04
N GLN A 198 13.77 -40.08 -19.18
CA GLN A 198 13.18 -41.14 -18.36
C GLN A 198 11.88 -41.62 -19.03
N ARG A 199 11.53 -42.89 -18.83
CA ARG A 199 10.20 -43.44 -19.09
C ARG A 199 9.52 -43.75 -17.77
N GLU A 200 8.30 -43.27 -17.61
CA GLU A 200 7.40 -43.58 -16.50
C GLU A 200 6.30 -44.53 -16.98
N SER A 201 5.82 -45.38 -16.10
CA SER A 201 4.68 -46.27 -16.35
C SER A 201 3.56 -45.94 -15.38
N TRP A 202 2.40 -45.62 -15.92
CA TRP A 202 1.23 -45.15 -15.18
C TRP A 202 0.05 -46.11 -15.35
N GLN A 203 -0.74 -46.29 -14.29
CA GLN A 203 -1.98 -47.05 -14.32
C GLN A 203 -3.02 -46.36 -13.45
N GLN A 204 -4.14 -45.92 -14.06
CA GLN A 204 -5.20 -45.19 -13.35
C GLN A 204 -4.65 -43.99 -12.55
N GLY A 205 -3.79 -43.19 -13.19
CA GLY A 205 -3.15 -42.02 -12.56
C GLY A 205 -2.05 -42.35 -11.53
N LEU A 206 -1.80 -43.62 -11.22
CA LEU A 206 -0.77 -44.03 -10.25
C LEU A 206 0.53 -44.41 -10.96
N LEU A 207 1.66 -43.92 -10.43
CA LEU A 207 2.98 -44.28 -10.93
C LEU A 207 3.31 -45.70 -10.50
N ILE A 208 3.50 -46.62 -11.45
CA ILE A 208 3.78 -48.04 -11.16
C ILE A 208 5.19 -48.48 -11.58
N GLY A 209 5.87 -47.72 -12.43
CA GLY A 209 7.19 -48.08 -12.92
C GLY A 209 8.04 -46.91 -13.39
N LEU A 210 9.36 -47.04 -13.25
CA LEU A 210 10.36 -46.08 -13.72
C LEU A 210 11.47 -46.81 -14.47
N SER A 211 11.81 -46.34 -15.66
CA SER A 211 13.07 -46.70 -16.32
C SER A 211 14.27 -46.09 -15.58
N PRO A 212 15.51 -46.48 -15.96
CA PRO A 212 16.69 -45.69 -15.59
C PRO A 212 16.51 -44.22 -15.97
N VAL A 213 17.15 -43.33 -15.21
CA VAL A 213 17.27 -41.92 -15.57
C VAL A 213 18.50 -41.78 -16.46
N TYR A 214 18.39 -40.98 -17.50
CA TYR A 214 19.48 -40.69 -18.42
C TYR A 214 19.81 -39.20 -18.39
N ASP A 215 21.09 -38.84 -18.38
CA ASP A 215 21.55 -37.46 -18.58
C ASP A 215 21.43 -37.03 -20.06
N SER A 216 21.83 -35.79 -20.36
CA SER A 216 21.72 -35.23 -21.71
C SER A 216 22.65 -35.89 -22.74
N VAL A 217 23.66 -36.65 -22.32
CA VAL A 217 24.56 -37.41 -23.22
C VAL A 217 24.28 -38.91 -23.21
N GLY A 218 23.24 -39.37 -22.48
CA GLY A 218 22.81 -40.76 -22.40
C GLY A 218 23.47 -41.58 -21.30
N GLY A 219 24.25 -40.95 -20.41
CA GLY A 219 24.77 -41.58 -19.20
C GLY A 219 23.65 -41.95 -18.23
N ILE A 220 23.77 -43.10 -17.55
CA ILE A 220 22.76 -43.59 -16.61
C ILE A 220 22.97 -42.95 -15.24
N LEU A 221 21.92 -42.32 -14.72
CA LEU A 221 21.84 -41.78 -13.37
C LEU A 221 21.01 -42.72 -12.47
N ASP A 222 21.28 -42.68 -11.17
CA ASP A 222 20.58 -43.50 -10.19
C ASP A 222 19.11 -43.04 -10.05
N LYS A 223 18.15 -43.90 -10.41
CA LYS A 223 16.71 -43.60 -10.30
C LYS A 223 16.17 -43.67 -8.86
N GLY A 224 16.95 -44.17 -7.91
CA GLY A 224 16.50 -44.55 -6.58
C GLY A 224 15.95 -45.97 -6.50
N THR A 225 15.29 -46.30 -5.40
CA THR A 225 14.81 -47.65 -5.06
C THR A 225 13.38 -47.94 -5.52
N PHE A 226 12.76 -47.06 -6.30
CA PHE A 226 11.37 -47.19 -6.72
C PHE A 226 11.15 -48.42 -7.61
N GLU A 227 10.28 -49.33 -7.15
CA GLU A 227 9.82 -50.52 -7.86
C GLU A 227 8.33 -50.77 -7.55
N GLN A 228 7.54 -51.09 -8.58
CA GLN A 228 6.13 -51.47 -8.45
C GLN A 228 5.30 -50.50 -7.58
N GLY A 229 5.49 -49.19 -7.78
CA GLY A 229 4.77 -48.15 -7.05
C GLY A 229 5.33 -47.80 -5.67
N THR A 230 6.40 -48.46 -5.18
CA THR A 230 6.92 -48.23 -3.83
C THR A 230 8.42 -47.99 -3.84
N GLY A 231 8.90 -47.06 -3.02
CA GLY A 231 10.32 -46.76 -2.83
C GLY A 231 10.68 -45.31 -3.14
N SER A 232 11.99 -45.04 -3.16
CA SER A 232 12.53 -43.69 -3.40
C SER A 232 12.75 -43.42 -4.89
N ARG A 233 12.42 -42.21 -5.32
CA ARG A 233 12.71 -41.67 -6.64
C ARG A 233 13.72 -40.53 -6.50
N LYS A 234 14.74 -40.53 -7.36
CA LYS A 234 15.68 -39.42 -7.51
C LYS A 234 15.38 -38.66 -8.79
N VAL A 235 15.38 -37.33 -8.72
CA VAL A 235 15.12 -36.43 -9.86
C VAL A 235 16.31 -35.52 -10.05
N TYR A 236 16.64 -35.26 -11.31
CA TYR A 236 17.82 -34.51 -11.72
C TYR A 236 17.46 -33.36 -12.67
N ASP A 237 18.24 -32.29 -12.61
CA ASP A 237 18.17 -31.17 -13.55
C ASP A 237 18.75 -31.55 -14.94
N THR A 238 18.83 -30.58 -15.85
CA THR A 238 19.35 -30.78 -17.22
C THR A 238 20.86 -31.01 -17.28
N THR A 239 21.59 -30.69 -16.21
CA THR A 239 23.04 -30.91 -16.07
C THR A 239 23.37 -32.25 -15.40
N GLY A 240 22.36 -32.98 -14.93
CA GLY A 240 22.52 -34.23 -14.19
C GLY A 240 22.78 -34.05 -12.70
N LYS A 241 22.55 -32.85 -12.14
CA LYS A 241 22.63 -32.62 -10.69
C LYS A 241 21.32 -33.04 -10.02
N LEU A 242 21.44 -33.70 -8.86
CA LEU A 242 20.30 -34.15 -8.07
C LEU A 242 19.54 -32.93 -7.51
N THR A 243 18.24 -32.86 -7.78
CA THR A 243 17.36 -31.78 -7.29
C THR A 243 16.35 -32.25 -6.28
N VAL A 244 15.88 -33.50 -6.38
CA VAL A 244 14.86 -34.06 -5.48
C VAL A 244 15.12 -35.52 -5.16
N ILE A 245 14.85 -35.89 -3.91
CA ILE A 245 14.55 -37.28 -3.53
C ILE A 245 13.15 -37.32 -2.93
N CYS A 246 12.27 -38.16 -3.44
CA CYS A 246 10.91 -38.33 -2.93
C CYS A 246 10.56 -39.81 -2.78
N HIS A 247 9.61 -40.12 -1.88
CA HIS A 247 9.20 -41.50 -1.59
C HIS A 247 7.76 -41.75 -2.01
N TYR A 248 7.49 -42.99 -2.42
CA TYR A 248 6.18 -43.44 -2.86
C TYR A 248 5.77 -44.71 -2.13
N VAL A 249 4.45 -44.86 -1.94
CA VAL A 249 3.78 -46.11 -1.54
C VAL A 249 2.58 -46.29 -2.46
N GLN A 250 2.49 -47.45 -3.11
CA GLN A 250 1.40 -47.78 -4.04
C GLN A 250 1.15 -46.73 -5.16
N GLY A 251 2.22 -46.08 -5.61
CA GLY A 251 2.20 -45.10 -6.70
C GLY A 251 1.84 -43.68 -6.28
N GLU A 252 1.55 -43.45 -4.99
CA GLU A 252 1.29 -42.13 -4.42
C GLU A 252 2.50 -41.64 -3.62
N LEU A 253 2.75 -40.32 -3.62
CA LEU A 253 3.78 -39.70 -2.78
C LEU A 253 3.48 -39.98 -1.31
N ASN A 254 4.44 -40.61 -0.62
CA ASN A 254 4.29 -41.04 0.76
C ASN A 254 5.66 -41.16 1.42
N GLY A 255 5.85 -40.45 2.53
CA GLY A 255 7.11 -40.31 3.25
C GLY A 255 7.83 -39.02 2.90
N GLU A 256 9.15 -39.04 3.07
CA GLU A 256 9.97 -37.84 3.01
C GLU A 256 10.20 -37.35 1.56
N TYR A 257 10.19 -36.04 1.38
CA TYR A 257 10.49 -35.35 0.14
C TYR A 257 11.58 -34.31 0.40
N ARG A 258 12.75 -34.48 -0.19
CA ARG A 258 13.93 -33.61 0.00
C ARG A 258 14.25 -32.84 -1.27
N TYR A 259 14.42 -31.53 -1.14
CA TYR A 259 14.94 -30.63 -2.17
C TYR A 259 16.43 -30.37 -1.99
N TYR A 260 17.16 -30.25 -3.10
CA TYR A 260 18.59 -30.04 -3.14
C TYR A 260 18.96 -28.82 -3.99
N SER A 261 19.91 -28.02 -3.48
CA SER A 261 20.51 -26.89 -4.19
C SER A 261 21.37 -27.36 -5.38
N PRO A 262 21.75 -26.46 -6.31
CA PRO A 262 22.69 -26.77 -7.39
C PRO A 262 24.07 -27.27 -6.91
N GLU A 263 24.43 -27.04 -5.65
CA GLU A 263 25.66 -27.55 -5.01
C GLU A 263 25.44 -28.89 -4.28
N GLY A 264 24.23 -29.45 -4.35
CA GLY A 264 23.88 -30.74 -3.73
C GLY A 264 23.61 -30.68 -2.23
N LYS A 265 23.30 -29.50 -1.68
CA LYS A 265 22.94 -29.34 -0.26
C LYS A 265 21.42 -29.42 -0.10
N VAL A 266 20.94 -30.00 0.99
CA VAL A 266 19.50 -30.04 1.28
C VAL A 266 19.00 -28.62 1.56
N GLU A 267 17.97 -28.18 0.82
CA GLU A 267 17.33 -26.87 0.97
C GLU A 267 16.03 -26.97 1.76
N ALA A 268 15.27 -28.06 1.57
CA ALA A 268 14.02 -28.28 2.28
C ALA A 268 13.70 -29.77 2.40
N ILE A 269 12.96 -30.12 3.44
CA ILE A 269 12.43 -31.45 3.72
C ILE A 269 10.95 -31.30 4.05
N TYR A 270 10.13 -32.06 3.33
CA TYR A 270 8.69 -32.21 3.55
C TYR A 270 8.38 -33.67 3.84
N HIS A 271 7.21 -33.92 4.42
CA HIS A 271 6.65 -35.24 4.57
C HIS A 271 5.29 -35.29 3.90
N TYR A 272 5.03 -36.35 3.16
CA TYR A 272 3.78 -36.59 2.45
C TYR A 272 3.11 -37.85 2.98
N LYS A 273 1.78 -37.88 2.91
CA LYS A 273 0.95 -39.06 3.12
C LYS A 273 -0.15 -39.05 2.08
N ASN A 274 -0.19 -40.06 1.23
CA ASN A 274 -1.18 -40.23 0.16
C ASN A 274 -1.28 -38.99 -0.75
N GLY A 275 -0.13 -38.49 -1.21
CA GLY A 275 -0.06 -37.34 -2.10
C GLY A 275 -0.15 -35.96 -1.43
N VAL A 276 -0.49 -35.89 -0.15
CA VAL A 276 -0.74 -34.63 0.57
C VAL A 276 0.33 -34.40 1.65
N GLU A 277 0.74 -33.15 1.87
CA GLU A 277 1.72 -32.80 2.91
C GLU A 277 1.16 -33.13 4.31
N GLU A 278 1.90 -33.94 5.05
CA GLU A 278 1.51 -34.49 6.35
C GLU A 278 2.77 -34.78 7.17
N GLY A 279 2.98 -34.03 8.24
CA GLY A 279 4.11 -34.20 9.17
C GLY A 279 5.13 -33.06 9.10
N ALA A 280 6.37 -33.37 9.46
CA ALA A 280 7.40 -32.34 9.68
C ALA A 280 7.83 -31.64 8.38
N TYR A 281 8.00 -30.32 8.47
CA TYR A 281 8.56 -29.47 7.44
C TYR A 281 9.80 -28.74 7.99
N ILE A 282 10.87 -28.70 7.20
CA ILE A 282 12.11 -27.99 7.53
C ILE A 282 12.65 -27.33 6.26
N GLN A 283 13.01 -26.06 6.35
CA GLN A 283 13.77 -25.36 5.32
C GLN A 283 15.10 -24.86 5.89
N TYR A 284 16.12 -24.80 5.05
CA TYR A 284 17.48 -24.40 5.41
C TYR A 284 17.89 -23.12 4.68
N PHE A 285 18.75 -22.33 5.32
CA PHE A 285 19.53 -21.27 4.67
C PHE A 285 20.65 -21.86 3.81
N GLU A 286 21.24 -21.05 2.93
CA GLU A 286 22.45 -21.41 2.16
C GLU A 286 23.63 -21.87 3.04
N ASN A 287 23.69 -21.34 4.26
CA ASN A 287 24.70 -21.69 5.26
C ASN A 287 24.40 -23.02 6.01
N LYS A 288 23.34 -23.75 5.61
CA LYS A 288 22.88 -25.04 6.15
C LYS A 288 22.27 -25.00 7.55
N LYS A 289 22.09 -23.82 8.16
CA LYS A 289 21.28 -23.69 9.37
C LYS A 289 19.80 -23.73 9.00
N ILE A 290 18.97 -24.20 9.93
CA ILE A 290 17.52 -24.18 9.75
C ILE A 290 17.07 -22.73 9.60
N LYS A 291 16.28 -22.45 8.57
CA LYS A 291 15.60 -21.18 8.34
C LYS A 291 14.24 -21.18 8.99
N GLU A 292 13.49 -22.27 8.80
CA GLU A 292 12.17 -22.44 9.40
C GLU A 292 11.84 -23.92 9.55
N LYS A 293 10.95 -24.22 10.49
CA LYS A 293 10.41 -25.56 10.67
C LYS A 293 9.00 -25.50 11.23
N GLY A 294 8.19 -26.48 10.86
CA GLY A 294 6.82 -26.63 11.34
C GLY A 294 6.26 -28.00 11.02
N TYR A 295 4.93 -28.09 11.00
CA TYR A 295 4.21 -29.30 10.64
C TYR A 295 3.08 -28.97 9.67
N TYR A 296 2.83 -29.90 8.75
CA TYR A 296 1.66 -29.91 7.88
C TYR A 296 0.67 -30.96 8.34
N ARG A 297 -0.62 -30.66 8.15
CA ARG A 297 -1.73 -31.59 8.27
C ARG A 297 -2.67 -31.34 7.11
N GLN A 298 -2.93 -32.36 6.30
CA GLN A 298 -3.80 -32.24 5.11
C GLN A 298 -3.43 -31.08 4.17
N GLY A 299 -2.14 -30.81 3.96
CA GLY A 299 -1.68 -29.76 3.05
C GLY A 299 -1.63 -28.35 3.65
N GLU A 300 -2.04 -28.18 4.90
CA GLU A 300 -2.01 -26.89 5.60
C GLU A 300 -1.05 -26.92 6.78
N LEU A 301 -0.37 -25.79 7.05
CA LEU A 301 0.44 -25.65 8.26
C LEU A 301 -0.45 -25.78 9.51
N GLU A 302 0.01 -26.58 10.47
CA GLU A 302 -0.74 -26.93 11.68
C GLU A 302 0.23 -27.14 12.86
N GLY A 303 -0.07 -26.57 14.01
CA GLY A 303 0.75 -26.71 15.22
C GLY A 303 1.97 -25.77 15.23
N SER A 304 3.01 -26.16 15.97
CA SER A 304 4.15 -25.29 16.25
C SER A 304 4.95 -24.93 14.99
N PHE A 305 5.28 -23.65 14.84
CA PHE A 305 6.09 -23.12 13.76
C PHE A 305 7.16 -22.19 14.32
N ILE A 306 8.40 -22.30 13.81
CA ILE A 306 9.54 -21.52 14.28
C ILE A 306 10.36 -21.06 13.07
N THR A 307 10.68 -19.77 13.01
CA THR A 307 11.66 -19.19 12.10
C THR A 307 12.94 -18.80 12.84
N TYR A 308 14.04 -18.75 12.11
CA TYR A 308 15.37 -18.49 12.62
C TYR A 308 16.08 -17.46 11.76
N PHE A 309 16.93 -16.65 12.38
CA PHE A 309 17.89 -15.82 11.67
C PHE A 309 19.02 -16.66 11.06
N PRO A 310 19.77 -16.14 10.06
CA PRO A 310 20.95 -16.83 9.51
C PRO A 310 22.03 -17.15 10.56
N ASN A 311 22.05 -16.45 11.69
CA ASN A 311 22.96 -16.75 12.81
C ASN A 311 22.52 -17.98 13.64
N GLY A 312 21.29 -18.48 13.45
CA GLY A 312 20.72 -19.66 14.12
C GLY A 312 19.88 -19.36 15.36
N LYS A 313 19.73 -18.08 15.73
CA LYS A 313 18.81 -17.66 16.80
C LYS A 313 17.38 -17.63 16.29
N VAL A 314 16.42 -17.82 17.19
CA VAL A 314 14.99 -17.74 16.86
C VAL A 314 14.67 -16.31 16.44
N GLU A 315 13.94 -16.19 15.33
CA GLU A 315 13.39 -14.92 14.83
C GLU A 315 11.92 -14.80 15.25
N SER A 316 11.14 -15.85 15.03
CA SER A 316 9.76 -15.91 15.49
C SER A 316 9.36 -17.33 15.85
N LYS A 317 8.37 -17.46 16.74
CA LYS A 317 7.75 -18.75 17.05
C LYS A 317 6.30 -18.56 17.45
N GLY A 318 5.47 -19.52 17.06
CA GLY A 318 4.05 -19.53 17.37
C GLY A 318 3.39 -20.81 16.89
N THR A 319 2.09 -20.74 16.63
CA THR A 319 1.29 -21.87 16.16
C THR A 319 0.55 -21.49 14.88
N TYR A 320 0.36 -22.46 13.98
CA TYR A 320 -0.57 -22.39 12.87
C TYR A 320 -1.79 -23.26 13.13
N GLN A 321 -2.95 -22.83 12.66
CA GLN A 321 -4.16 -23.63 12.60
C GLN A 321 -4.85 -23.40 11.25
N GLY A 322 -5.08 -24.47 10.49
CA GLY A 322 -5.70 -24.38 9.17
C GLY A 322 -4.94 -23.43 8.23
N GLY A 323 -3.61 -23.53 8.22
CA GLY A 323 -2.74 -22.73 7.36
C GLY A 323 -2.56 -21.27 7.77
N LYS A 324 -3.18 -20.82 8.88
CA LYS A 324 -3.08 -19.43 9.37
C LYS A 324 -2.36 -19.36 10.72
N PRO A 325 -1.56 -18.31 10.97
CA PRO A 325 -1.04 -18.03 12.31
C PRO A 325 -2.17 -17.87 13.33
N GLU A 326 -2.07 -18.58 14.45
CA GLU A 326 -3.07 -18.63 15.51
C GLU A 326 -2.40 -18.75 16.89
N GLY A 327 -3.05 -18.21 17.92
CA GLY A 327 -2.60 -18.30 19.31
C GLY A 327 -1.45 -17.34 19.61
N TYR A 328 -0.59 -17.73 20.56
CA TYR A 328 0.47 -16.85 21.07
C TYR A 328 1.71 -16.87 20.18
N TRP A 329 2.19 -15.69 19.83
CA TRP A 329 3.36 -15.47 18.99
C TRP A 329 4.41 -14.62 19.68
N GLU A 330 5.67 -14.98 19.48
CA GLU A 330 6.84 -14.25 19.99
C GLU A 330 7.79 -13.92 18.84
N TYR A 331 8.34 -12.71 18.86
CA TYR A 331 9.25 -12.18 17.86
C TYR A 331 10.51 -11.62 18.52
N TYR A 332 11.64 -11.85 17.88
CA TYR A 332 12.97 -11.57 18.40
C TYR A 332 13.83 -10.85 17.35
N ASP A 333 14.86 -10.14 17.79
CA ASP A 333 15.90 -9.59 16.90
C ASP A 333 17.09 -10.54 16.72
N GLU A 334 18.04 -10.17 15.87
CA GLU A 334 19.25 -10.96 15.61
C GLU A 334 20.16 -11.16 16.84
N SER A 335 20.02 -10.33 17.87
CA SER A 335 20.71 -10.52 19.15
C SER A 335 20.05 -11.61 20.01
N GLY A 336 18.84 -12.03 19.66
CA GLY A 336 18.03 -13.01 20.39
C GLY A 336 17.15 -12.34 21.46
N GLN A 337 17.00 -11.03 21.40
CA GLN A 337 16.21 -10.26 22.33
C GLN A 337 14.79 -10.10 21.81
N LYS A 338 13.83 -10.25 22.72
CA LYS A 338 12.41 -10.21 22.40
C LYS A 338 12.03 -8.77 22.03
N GLN A 339 11.36 -8.63 20.90
CA GLN A 339 10.91 -7.35 20.33
C GLN A 339 9.41 -7.15 20.56
N MET A 340 8.62 -8.20 20.34
CA MET A 340 7.19 -8.17 20.61
C MET A 340 6.61 -9.55 20.82
N GLU A 341 5.46 -9.61 21.50
CA GLU A 341 4.68 -10.83 21.66
C GLU A 341 3.20 -10.51 21.89
N GLY A 342 2.34 -11.46 21.54
CA GLY A 342 0.90 -11.34 21.77
C GLY A 342 0.10 -12.44 21.07
N GLU A 343 -1.22 -12.32 21.17
CA GLU A 343 -2.15 -13.27 20.54
C GLU A 343 -2.39 -12.89 19.06
N VAL A 344 -2.47 -13.89 18.21
CA VAL A 344 -2.81 -13.79 16.79
C VAL A 344 -4.05 -14.62 16.55
N ARG A 345 -5.02 -14.08 15.83
CA ARG A 345 -6.21 -14.83 15.37
C ARG A 345 -6.40 -14.62 13.88
N ASN A 346 -6.56 -15.71 13.14
CA ASN A 346 -6.69 -15.68 11.68
C ASN A 346 -5.59 -14.86 10.98
N GLY A 347 -4.35 -14.93 11.48
CA GLY A 347 -3.21 -14.19 10.92
C GLY A 347 -3.11 -12.71 11.29
N ALA A 348 -4.02 -12.16 12.09
CA ALA A 348 -3.98 -10.76 12.54
C ALA A 348 -3.73 -10.66 14.05
N LYS A 349 -3.01 -9.61 14.49
CA LYS A 349 -2.83 -9.31 15.92
C LYS A 349 -4.20 -9.19 16.60
N TYR A 350 -4.35 -9.85 17.74
CA TYR A 350 -5.57 -9.89 18.53
C TYR A 350 -5.22 -9.87 20.02
N GLY A 351 -6.11 -9.36 20.87
CA GLY A 351 -5.92 -9.38 22.31
C GLY A 351 -4.67 -8.61 22.74
N SER A 352 -4.06 -9.03 23.85
CA SER A 352 -2.97 -8.28 24.47
C SER A 352 -1.63 -8.47 23.76
N TRP A 353 -0.97 -7.35 23.48
CA TRP A 353 0.36 -7.28 22.88
C TRP A 353 1.31 -6.44 23.73
N HIS A 354 2.56 -6.90 23.75
CA HIS A 354 3.67 -6.25 24.44
C HIS A 354 4.79 -6.01 23.43
N PHE A 355 5.38 -4.82 23.49
CA PHE A 355 6.50 -4.36 22.68
C PHE A 355 7.64 -3.97 23.60
N TYR A 356 8.87 -4.26 23.20
CA TYR A 356 10.04 -4.15 24.05
C TYR A 356 11.15 -3.37 23.37
N TYR A 357 11.84 -2.54 24.14
CA TYR A 357 13.05 -1.87 23.71
C TYR A 357 14.22 -2.85 23.50
N GLU A 358 15.25 -2.38 22.80
CA GLU A 358 16.57 -3.04 22.70
C GLU A 358 17.28 -3.27 24.05
N ASN A 359 16.79 -2.73 25.16
CA ASN A 359 17.30 -3.05 26.50
C ASN A 359 16.45 -4.11 27.25
N GLY A 360 15.35 -4.56 26.63
CA GLY A 360 14.48 -5.66 27.08
C GLY A 360 13.38 -5.20 28.02
N LYS A 361 13.30 -3.90 28.31
CA LYS A 361 12.20 -3.30 29.04
C LYS A 361 11.01 -3.10 28.13
N LEU A 362 9.82 -3.11 28.74
CA LEU A 362 8.58 -2.82 28.06
C LEU A 362 8.60 -1.39 27.51
N GLU A 363 8.31 -1.26 26.22
CA GLU A 363 8.18 0.00 25.50
C GLU A 363 6.72 0.40 25.40
N ARG A 364 5.86 -0.53 24.96
CA ARG A 364 4.44 -0.26 24.78
C ARG A 364 3.63 -1.53 24.99
N LYS A 365 2.40 -1.39 25.48
CA LYS A 365 1.43 -2.49 25.52
C LYS A 365 0.00 -1.98 25.30
N GLY A 366 -0.84 -2.87 24.83
CA GLY A 366 -2.26 -2.63 24.65
C GLY A 366 -2.94 -3.81 23.98
N ASN A 367 -4.17 -3.61 23.52
CA ASN A 367 -4.90 -4.66 22.81
C ASN A 367 -5.02 -4.36 21.32
N PHE A 368 -5.06 -5.41 20.51
CA PHE A 368 -5.44 -5.36 19.11
C PHE A 368 -6.79 -6.05 18.88
N GLU A 369 -7.56 -5.53 17.94
CA GLU A 369 -8.70 -6.21 17.33
C GLU A 369 -8.56 -6.16 15.81
N LYS A 370 -8.54 -7.34 15.16
CA LYS A 370 -8.35 -7.48 13.70
C LYS A 370 -7.13 -6.71 13.18
N GLY A 371 -6.02 -6.73 13.93
CA GLY A 371 -4.78 -6.06 13.56
C GLY A 371 -4.73 -4.56 13.84
N LYS A 372 -5.76 -3.96 14.44
CA LYS A 372 -5.80 -2.52 14.79
C LYS A 372 -5.82 -2.30 16.30
N GLU A 373 -5.16 -1.25 16.79
CA GLU A 373 -5.17 -0.89 18.21
C GLU A 373 -6.59 -0.66 18.73
N GLN A 374 -6.87 -1.23 19.91
CA GLN A 374 -8.18 -1.17 20.55
C GLN A 374 -8.05 -1.04 22.07
N GLY A 375 -8.86 -0.16 22.67
CA GLY A 375 -8.92 0.08 24.10
C GLY A 375 -7.68 0.81 24.63
N VAL A 376 -7.38 0.61 25.91
CA VAL A 376 -6.28 1.31 26.59
C VAL A 376 -4.91 0.85 26.08
N TRP A 377 -4.07 1.83 25.76
CA TRP A 377 -2.67 1.68 25.42
C TRP A 377 -1.78 2.46 26.38
N GLU A 378 -0.63 1.88 26.69
CA GLU A 378 0.36 2.45 27.60
C GLU A 378 1.74 2.36 26.94
N SER A 379 2.43 3.49 26.85
CA SER A 379 3.83 3.61 26.41
C SER A 379 4.71 4.00 27.60
N TYR A 380 5.96 3.57 27.58
CA TYR A 380 6.89 3.68 28.69
C TYR A 380 8.24 4.16 28.19
N TYR A 381 8.90 5.03 28.94
CA TYR A 381 10.28 5.44 28.67
C TYR A 381 11.27 4.26 28.80
N PRO A 382 12.49 4.36 28.23
CA PRO A 382 13.55 3.36 28.39
C PRO A 382 13.99 3.13 29.85
N ASN A 383 13.68 4.04 30.77
CA ASN A 383 13.91 3.84 32.20
C ASN A 383 12.84 2.94 32.86
N GLY A 384 11.68 2.75 32.24
CA GLY A 384 10.51 2.00 32.72
C GLY A 384 9.39 2.86 33.30
N ALA A 385 9.54 4.19 33.34
CA ALA A 385 8.48 5.11 33.74
C ALA A 385 7.39 5.19 32.66
N LEU A 386 6.13 5.31 33.08
CA LEU A 386 5.01 5.54 32.16
C LEU A 386 5.25 6.87 31.43
N GLU A 387 5.23 6.82 30.10
CA GLU A 387 5.41 7.98 29.22
C GLU A 387 4.06 8.50 28.76
N GLU A 388 3.15 7.60 28.39
CA GLU A 388 1.87 7.97 27.81
C GLU A 388 0.81 6.91 28.06
N ARG A 389 -0.44 7.35 28.19
CA ARG A 389 -1.61 6.49 28.30
C ARG A 389 -2.81 7.13 27.63
N GLY A 390 -3.48 6.35 26.80
CA GLY A 390 -4.70 6.76 26.11
C GLY A 390 -5.51 5.57 25.62
N GLU A 391 -6.59 5.83 24.90
CA GLU A 391 -7.42 4.80 24.28
C GLU A 391 -7.36 4.89 22.77
N TYR A 392 -7.37 3.73 22.11
CA TYR A 392 -7.54 3.60 20.67
C TYR A 392 -8.88 2.95 20.33
N ALA A 393 -9.49 3.38 19.24
CA ALA A 393 -10.62 2.72 18.61
C ALA A 393 -10.30 2.49 17.14
N ALA A 394 -10.24 1.21 16.72
CA ALA A 394 -9.93 0.83 15.34
C ALA A 394 -8.64 1.48 14.76
N GLY A 395 -7.61 1.62 15.60
CA GLY A 395 -6.31 2.18 15.23
C GLY A 395 -6.20 3.71 15.34
N GLU A 396 -7.26 4.41 15.73
CA GLU A 396 -7.26 5.87 15.91
C GLU A 396 -7.38 6.24 17.39
N GLU A 397 -6.69 7.31 17.80
CA GLU A 397 -6.72 7.80 19.19
C GLU A 397 -8.11 8.33 19.52
N GLN A 398 -8.60 7.97 20.71
CA GLN A 398 -9.93 8.30 21.18
C GLN A 398 -9.93 8.59 22.68
N GLY A 399 -10.79 9.50 23.11
CA GLY A 399 -11.02 9.80 24.51
C GLY A 399 -9.84 10.51 25.17
N GLN A 400 -9.68 10.30 26.46
CA GLN A 400 -8.72 11.05 27.28
C GLN A 400 -7.30 10.50 27.13
N TRP A 401 -6.38 11.40 26.81
CA TRP A 401 -4.96 11.11 26.64
C TRP A 401 -4.13 11.89 27.66
N ARG A 402 -3.10 11.23 28.17
CA ARG A 402 -2.15 11.82 29.11
C ARG A 402 -0.73 11.37 28.81
N SER A 403 0.18 12.33 28.77
CA SER A 403 1.62 12.09 28.80
C SER A 403 2.21 12.51 30.15
N TYR A 404 3.37 11.93 30.48
CA TYR A 404 4.05 12.12 31.75
C TYR A 404 5.53 12.41 31.50
N PHE A 405 6.14 13.24 32.33
CA PHE A 405 7.59 13.38 32.40
C PHE A 405 8.23 12.08 32.94
N PRO A 406 9.56 11.87 32.76
CA PRO A 406 10.25 10.68 33.25
C PRO A 406 10.19 10.45 34.78
N ASP A 407 9.79 11.46 35.56
CA ASP A 407 9.58 11.39 37.01
C ASP A 407 8.12 11.06 37.41
N GLY A 408 7.22 10.91 36.42
CA GLY A 408 5.81 10.58 36.60
C GLY A 408 4.86 11.77 36.76
N GLN A 409 5.36 13.01 36.73
CA GLN A 409 4.49 14.19 36.73
C GLN A 409 3.81 14.35 35.37
N VAL A 410 2.55 14.82 35.31
CA VAL A 410 1.83 15.02 34.04
C VAL A 410 2.54 16.07 33.19
N ALA A 411 2.79 15.74 31.92
CA ALA A 411 3.40 16.61 30.93
C ALA A 411 2.36 17.24 30.00
N SER A 412 1.35 16.46 29.57
CA SER A 412 0.18 16.96 28.86
C SER A 412 -1.07 16.13 29.16
N GLU A 413 -2.23 16.74 29.00
CA GLU A 413 -3.51 16.03 28.99
C GLU A 413 -4.51 16.71 28.05
N GLY A 414 -5.35 15.90 27.41
CA GLY A 414 -6.38 16.35 26.48
C GLY A 414 -7.25 15.21 25.97
N GLU A 415 -8.08 15.50 24.97
CA GLU A 415 -8.96 14.52 24.35
C GLU A 415 -8.67 14.39 22.84
N PHE A 416 -8.75 13.16 22.36
CA PHE A 416 -8.75 12.84 20.92
C PHE A 416 -10.12 12.31 20.49
N VAL A 417 -10.52 12.66 19.28
CA VAL A 417 -11.65 12.05 18.57
C VAL A 417 -11.16 11.69 17.17
N GLN A 418 -11.23 10.41 16.80
CA GLN A 418 -10.77 9.92 15.49
C GLN A 418 -9.34 10.37 15.14
N GLY A 419 -8.42 10.29 16.11
CA GLY A 419 -7.02 10.67 15.93
C GLY A 419 -6.75 12.18 15.84
N LYS A 420 -7.71 13.04 16.21
CA LYS A 420 -7.55 14.49 16.20
C LYS A 420 -7.76 15.11 17.58
N GLU A 421 -6.89 16.02 17.99
CA GLU A 421 -7.07 16.79 19.22
C GLU A 421 -8.42 17.50 19.20
N THR A 422 -9.16 17.39 20.31
CA THR A 422 -10.45 18.05 20.49
C THR A 422 -10.59 18.53 21.92
N GLY A 423 -11.20 19.70 22.10
CA GLY A 423 -11.42 20.30 23.40
C GLY A 423 -10.14 20.89 24.00
N TRP A 424 -10.12 21.01 25.32
CA TRP A 424 -9.02 21.65 26.04
C TRP A 424 -7.82 20.72 26.18
N TRP A 425 -6.70 21.15 25.62
CA TRP A 425 -5.39 20.58 25.83
C TRP A 425 -4.60 21.43 26.81
N LYS A 426 -3.96 20.76 27.77
CA LYS A 426 -3.15 21.37 28.82
C LYS A 426 -1.74 20.85 28.75
N TYR A 427 -0.79 21.76 28.81
CA TYR A 427 0.63 21.46 28.76
C TYR A 427 1.31 22.00 30.00
N TYR A 428 2.18 21.18 30.58
CA TYR A 428 2.88 21.48 31.83
C TYR A 428 4.37 21.65 31.56
N GLN A 429 5.06 22.41 32.41
CA GLN A 429 6.52 22.49 32.43
C GLN A 429 7.08 22.17 33.81
N VAL A 430 8.25 21.55 33.83
CA VAL A 430 8.97 21.20 35.06
C VAL A 430 9.66 22.43 35.62
N VAL A 431 9.43 22.72 36.91
CA VAL A 431 10.17 23.74 37.67
C VAL A 431 11.39 23.12 38.33
N ASP A 432 11.18 21.98 38.98
CA ASP A 432 12.19 21.17 39.62
C ASP A 432 11.71 19.71 39.71
N SER A 433 12.57 18.82 40.24
CA SER A 433 12.28 17.39 40.43
C SER A 433 11.01 17.03 41.22
N LYS A 434 10.28 18.02 41.76
CA LYS A 434 9.05 17.79 42.56
C LYS A 434 7.85 18.63 42.11
N ARG A 435 8.01 19.55 41.15
CA ARG A 435 6.97 20.52 40.81
C ARG A 435 6.87 20.76 39.32
N THR A 436 5.66 20.66 38.80
CA THR A 436 5.23 21.21 37.52
C THR A 436 4.25 22.36 37.72
N TYR A 437 4.07 23.16 36.68
CA TYR A 437 2.99 24.15 36.59
C TYR A 437 2.34 24.09 35.20
N LEU A 438 1.08 24.53 35.10
CA LEU A 438 0.36 24.65 33.83
C LEU A 438 1.05 25.75 33.02
N TYR A 439 1.77 25.37 31.96
CA TYR A 439 2.50 26.30 31.11
C TYR A 439 1.54 27.00 30.15
N ASN A 440 0.67 26.23 29.49
CA ASN A 440 -0.41 26.77 28.70
C ASN A 440 -1.59 25.79 28.60
N GLN A 441 -2.72 26.32 28.18
CA GLN A 441 -3.87 25.56 27.72
C GLN A 441 -4.43 26.18 26.44
N ILE A 442 -4.88 25.33 25.54
CA ILE A 442 -5.40 25.70 24.22
C ILE A 442 -6.59 24.82 23.90
N TYR A 443 -7.57 25.36 23.20
CA TYR A 443 -8.71 24.60 22.72
C TYR A 443 -8.45 24.15 21.28
N PHE A 444 -8.73 22.87 20.99
CA PHE A 444 -8.63 22.28 19.66
C PHE A 444 -10.01 21.88 19.14
N GLU A 445 -10.22 22.06 17.83
CA GLU A 445 -11.34 21.51 17.09
C GLU A 445 -10.79 20.81 15.84
N GLU A 446 -11.04 19.51 15.70
CA GLU A 446 -10.59 18.71 14.56
C GLU A 446 -9.06 18.80 14.31
N GLY A 447 -8.27 18.81 15.39
CA GLY A 447 -6.80 18.85 15.34
C GLY A 447 -6.21 20.23 15.03
N LEU A 448 -7.05 21.28 14.96
CA LEU A 448 -6.60 22.66 14.76
C LEU A 448 -6.93 23.50 15.99
N GLU A 449 -6.04 24.43 16.32
CA GLU A 449 -6.24 25.37 17.41
C GLU A 449 -7.42 26.29 17.07
N GLU A 450 -8.43 26.32 17.93
CA GLU A 450 -9.68 27.07 17.71
C GLU A 450 -10.16 27.63 19.06
N GLY A 451 -10.48 28.91 19.12
CA GLY A 451 -10.95 29.52 20.36
C GLY A 451 -9.81 29.93 21.29
N GLU A 452 -10.06 29.88 22.60
CA GLU A 452 -9.21 30.56 23.60
C GLU A 452 -7.86 29.86 23.83
N PHE A 453 -6.81 30.68 23.95
CA PHE A 453 -5.47 30.28 24.36
C PHE A 453 -5.09 31.03 25.64
N THR A 454 -4.53 30.33 26.62
CA THR A 454 -3.97 30.94 27.83
C THR A 454 -2.62 30.34 28.17
N ALA A 455 -1.60 31.17 28.33
CA ALA A 455 -0.31 30.79 28.88
C ALA A 455 -0.10 31.41 30.26
N PHE A 456 0.70 30.75 31.09
CA PHE A 456 0.97 31.16 32.47
C PHE A 456 2.47 31.20 32.76
N TYR A 457 2.84 32.04 33.71
CA TYR A 457 4.13 31.99 34.38
C TYR A 457 4.15 30.89 35.45
N GLU A 458 5.36 30.49 35.87
CA GLU A 458 5.59 29.53 36.96
C GLU A 458 4.88 29.88 38.29
N ASN A 459 4.52 31.15 38.49
CA ASN A 459 3.81 31.63 39.68
C ASN A 459 2.27 31.55 39.54
N GLY A 460 1.76 30.96 38.45
CA GLY A 460 0.34 30.79 38.14
C GLY A 460 -0.35 32.03 37.57
N LYS A 461 0.35 33.16 37.38
CA LYS A 461 -0.24 34.34 36.73
C LYS A 461 -0.24 34.18 35.22
N VAL A 462 -1.29 34.66 34.56
CA VAL A 462 -1.39 34.68 33.10
C VAL A 462 -0.23 35.47 32.51
N SER A 463 0.45 34.89 31.53
CA SER A 463 1.46 35.56 30.71
C SER A 463 0.88 36.03 29.38
N THR A 464 -0.02 35.23 28.80
CA THR A 464 -0.60 35.48 27.48
C THR A 464 -2.05 35.01 27.44
N LEU A 465 -2.91 35.79 26.81
CA LEU A 465 -4.29 35.44 26.50
C LEU A 465 -4.57 35.78 25.04
N GLY A 466 -5.20 34.89 24.29
CA GLY A 466 -5.51 35.12 22.89
C GLY A 466 -6.60 34.20 22.37
N THR A 467 -6.85 34.29 21.07
CA THR A 467 -7.77 33.38 20.38
C THR A 467 -7.13 32.92 19.09
N TYR A 468 -7.28 31.63 18.78
CA TYR A 468 -6.97 31.04 17.49
C TYR A 468 -8.24 30.83 16.67
N CYS A 469 -8.12 30.91 15.35
CA CYS A 469 -9.13 30.40 14.43
C CYS A 469 -8.41 29.58 13.36
N LYS A 470 -8.70 28.27 13.30
CA LYS A 470 -8.10 27.31 12.37
C LYS A 470 -6.57 27.32 12.38
N GLY A 471 -5.96 27.38 13.56
CA GLY A 471 -4.50 27.39 13.73
C GLY A 471 -3.82 28.74 13.51
N GLU A 472 -4.57 29.82 13.30
CA GLU A 472 -4.01 31.17 13.09
C GLU A 472 -4.45 32.13 14.21
N GLU A 473 -3.56 33.02 14.67
CA GLU A 473 -3.92 34.03 15.66
C GLU A 473 -5.05 34.93 15.13
N ASN A 474 -6.05 35.14 15.98
CA ASN A 474 -7.24 35.90 15.62
C ASN A 474 -7.77 36.70 16.81
N GLY A 475 -8.23 37.93 16.55
CA GLY A 475 -8.75 38.82 17.58
C GLY A 475 -7.67 39.42 18.48
N LEU A 476 -8.06 39.75 19.71
CA LEU A 476 -7.24 40.52 20.65
C LEU A 476 -6.37 39.61 21.51
N TRP A 477 -5.08 39.72 21.32
CA TRP A 477 -4.04 39.08 22.10
C TRP A 477 -3.52 40.02 23.18
N ARG A 478 -3.35 39.52 24.40
CA ARG A 478 -2.87 40.29 25.54
C ARG A 478 -1.68 39.61 26.17
N TYR A 479 -0.65 40.39 26.42
CA TYR A 479 0.60 39.96 27.04
C TYR A 479 0.77 40.65 28.38
N TYR A 480 1.26 39.93 29.38
CA TYR A 480 1.37 40.39 30.76
C TYR A 480 2.78 40.20 31.29
N HIS A 481 3.20 41.07 32.21
CA HIS A 481 4.42 40.89 32.99
C HIS A 481 4.24 39.80 34.06
N LYS A 482 5.35 39.26 34.58
CA LYS A 482 5.33 38.23 35.65
C LYS A 482 4.62 38.68 36.94
N ASN A 483 4.48 39.99 37.16
CA ASN A 483 3.72 40.56 38.27
C ASN A 483 2.19 40.62 38.00
N GLY A 484 1.73 40.34 36.77
CA GLY A 484 0.34 40.37 36.32
C GLY A 484 -0.12 41.69 35.69
N SER A 485 0.74 42.71 35.57
CA SER A 485 0.38 43.96 34.88
C SER A 485 0.37 43.77 33.37
N LEU A 486 -0.61 44.38 32.68
CA LEU A 486 -0.70 44.36 31.22
C LEU A 486 0.56 44.99 30.60
N MET A 487 1.17 44.27 29.66
CA MET A 487 2.38 44.66 28.95
C MET A 487 2.05 45.22 27.58
N GLN A 488 1.21 44.51 26.81
CA GLN A 488 0.87 44.88 25.44
C GLN A 488 -0.40 44.19 24.99
N GLU A 489 -1.13 44.81 24.05
CA GLU A 489 -2.23 44.20 23.32
C GLU A 489 -1.92 44.21 21.82
N GLU A 490 -2.28 43.14 21.12
CA GLU A 490 -2.13 42.99 19.67
C GLU A 490 -3.44 42.53 19.06
N ASN A 491 -3.84 43.11 17.93
CA ASN A 491 -5.04 42.74 17.22
C ASN A 491 -4.68 41.97 15.96
N TRP A 492 -5.12 40.73 15.86
CA TRP A 492 -4.80 39.80 14.78
C TRP A 492 -6.05 39.44 13.97
N LYS A 493 -5.86 39.10 12.71
CA LYS A 493 -6.91 38.53 11.86
C LYS A 493 -6.29 37.48 10.96
N LYS A 494 -6.57 36.21 11.26
CA LYS A 494 -6.09 35.07 10.44
C LYS A 494 -4.56 35.11 10.25
N GLY A 495 -3.83 35.23 11.36
CA GLY A 495 -2.37 35.27 11.37
C GLY A 495 -1.75 36.58 10.85
N LEU A 496 -2.58 37.58 10.49
CA LEU A 496 -2.12 38.90 10.06
C LEU A 496 -2.25 39.91 11.20
N LEU A 497 -1.15 40.57 11.55
CA LEU A 497 -1.15 41.57 12.61
C LEU A 497 -1.76 42.89 12.11
N LEU A 498 -2.85 43.34 12.71
CA LEU A 498 -3.54 44.57 12.32
C LEU A 498 -3.05 45.79 13.10
N SER A 499 -2.93 45.68 14.42
CA SER A 499 -2.51 46.80 15.26
C SER A 499 -1.90 46.33 16.57
N VAL A 500 -1.15 47.23 17.20
CA VAL A 500 -0.44 46.97 18.46
C VAL A 500 -0.63 48.16 19.39
N SER A 501 -0.95 47.92 20.66
CA SER A 501 -1.00 48.97 21.68
C SER A 501 0.41 49.50 21.99
N GLY A 502 0.51 50.61 22.72
CA GLY A 502 1.78 50.97 23.37
C GLY A 502 2.26 49.85 24.31
N PHE A 503 3.58 49.74 24.47
CA PHE A 503 4.20 48.81 25.41
C PHE A 503 4.23 49.44 26.80
N THR A 504 3.67 48.78 27.80
CA THR A 504 3.67 49.24 29.19
C THR A 504 4.75 48.50 29.98
N ASP A 505 5.73 49.23 30.52
CA ASP A 505 6.76 48.64 31.37
C ASP A 505 6.22 48.23 32.76
N GLN A 506 7.04 47.55 33.57
CA GLN A 506 6.64 47.10 34.92
C GLN A 506 6.34 48.23 35.91
N LYS A 507 6.73 49.47 35.59
CA LYS A 507 6.47 50.67 36.40
C LYS A 507 5.21 51.42 35.92
N GLY A 508 4.59 50.98 34.83
CA GLY A 508 3.41 51.60 34.23
C GLY A 508 3.74 52.69 33.20
N ASN A 509 5.00 52.86 32.80
CA ASN A 509 5.34 53.81 31.74
C ASN A 509 5.00 53.20 30.38
N VAL A 510 4.37 53.98 29.50
CA VAL A 510 4.00 53.55 28.16
C VAL A 510 5.04 54.02 27.15
N LEU A 511 5.64 53.07 26.43
CA LEU A 511 6.53 53.28 25.29
C LEU A 511 5.74 53.11 23.98
N SER A 512 6.06 53.91 22.97
CA SER A 512 5.39 53.84 21.67
C SER A 512 5.82 52.60 20.89
N SER A 513 4.86 51.76 20.49
CA SER A 513 5.12 50.57 19.66
C SER A 513 5.10 50.86 18.15
N GLY A 514 5.18 52.14 17.77
CA GLY A 514 5.21 52.58 16.37
C GLY A 514 3.86 53.11 15.89
N SER A 515 3.59 52.94 14.59
CA SER A 515 2.43 53.49 13.87
C SER A 515 1.62 52.41 13.15
N LEU A 516 1.76 51.14 13.53
CA LEU A 516 1.08 50.01 12.90
C LEU A 516 -0.43 50.03 13.18
N GLU A 517 -1.21 50.26 12.14
CA GLU A 517 -2.66 50.28 12.17
C GLU A 517 -3.22 49.66 10.87
N GLU A 518 -4.31 48.89 10.97
CA GLU A 518 -4.90 48.14 9.86
C GLU A 518 -3.89 47.30 9.02
N GLY A 519 -2.84 46.80 9.68
CA GLY A 519 -1.82 45.95 9.07
C GLY A 519 -0.74 46.71 8.28
N VAL A 520 -0.72 48.04 8.35
CA VAL A 520 0.28 48.87 7.69
C VAL A 520 0.91 49.84 8.68
N GLY A 521 2.23 49.91 8.72
CA GLY A 521 2.95 50.90 9.52
C GLY A 521 4.23 50.39 10.16
N TYR A 522 4.88 51.27 10.93
CA TYR A 522 6.12 50.94 11.62
C TYR A 522 5.81 50.24 12.95
N ARG A 523 6.55 49.18 13.29
CA ARG A 523 6.43 48.46 14.57
C ARG A 523 7.75 48.55 15.33
N VAL A 524 7.65 48.75 16.64
CA VAL A 524 8.75 48.66 17.59
C VAL A 524 8.40 47.62 18.65
N ASN A 525 9.25 46.60 18.77
CA ASN A 525 9.16 45.53 19.76
C ASN A 525 10.11 45.82 20.93
N TYR A 526 9.75 45.32 22.10
CA TYR A 526 10.49 45.53 23.33
C TYR A 526 10.75 44.20 24.05
N PHE A 527 11.90 44.10 24.71
CA PHE A 527 12.14 43.14 25.77
C PHE A 527 11.30 43.47 27.00
N GLN A 528 11.15 42.51 27.93
CA GLN A 528 10.34 42.71 29.15
C GLN A 528 10.84 43.87 30.03
N ASP A 529 12.11 44.25 29.94
CA ASP A 529 12.69 45.37 30.67
C ASP A 529 12.45 46.74 29.99
N GLY A 530 11.78 46.77 28.83
CA GLY A 530 11.48 47.96 28.05
C GLY A 530 12.60 48.39 27.09
N THR A 531 13.70 47.63 27.00
CA THR A 531 14.69 47.86 25.95
C THR A 531 14.16 47.39 24.60
N LYS A 532 14.49 48.11 23.52
CA LYS A 532 14.01 47.74 22.16
C LYS A 532 14.62 46.39 21.76
N SER A 533 13.79 45.47 21.28
CA SER A 533 14.19 44.15 20.81
C SER A 533 14.17 44.01 19.29
N ALA A 534 13.24 44.68 18.61
CA ALA A 534 13.20 44.73 17.16
C ALA A 534 12.45 45.96 16.65
N GLU A 535 12.67 46.32 15.39
CA GLU A 535 11.84 47.30 14.68
C GLU A 535 11.84 47.08 13.17
N GLY A 536 10.76 47.49 12.52
CA GLY A 536 10.60 47.38 11.07
C GLY A 536 9.21 47.80 10.61
N TYR A 537 8.95 47.69 9.31
CA TYR A 537 7.67 48.08 8.71
C TYR A 537 6.80 46.84 8.45
N TYR A 538 5.48 47.03 8.47
CA TYR A 538 4.46 46.04 8.12
C TYR A 538 3.67 46.49 6.89
N VAL A 539 3.36 45.52 6.03
CA VAL A 539 2.42 45.67 4.91
C VAL A 539 1.51 44.44 4.91
N GLU A 540 0.20 44.65 4.83
CA GLU A 540 -0.82 43.57 4.87
C GLU A 540 -0.65 42.65 6.10
N GLY A 541 -0.26 43.23 7.24
CA GLY A 541 -0.07 42.52 8.49
C GLY A 541 1.15 41.60 8.53
N ARG A 542 2.07 41.74 7.58
CA ARG A 542 3.33 40.99 7.50
C ARG A 542 4.56 41.90 7.55
N PRO A 543 5.67 41.48 8.19
CA PRO A 543 6.95 42.16 8.12
C PRO A 543 7.39 42.42 6.67
N GLN A 544 7.76 43.66 6.37
CA GLN A 544 8.19 44.11 5.05
C GLN A 544 9.34 45.12 5.15
N GLY A 545 10.29 45.03 4.22
CA GLY A 545 11.40 45.98 4.11
C GLY A 545 12.51 45.73 5.13
N GLU A 546 13.27 46.77 5.48
CA GLU A 546 14.39 46.62 6.42
C GLU A 546 13.88 46.38 7.85
N TRP A 547 14.41 45.32 8.47
CA TRP A 547 14.17 44.97 9.85
C TRP A 547 15.47 44.97 10.64
N LYS A 548 15.38 45.37 11.91
CA LYS A 548 16.49 45.39 12.86
C LYS A 548 16.10 44.66 14.12
N TYR A 549 17.04 43.90 14.66
CA TYR A 549 16.92 43.17 15.92
C TYR A 549 18.05 43.61 16.83
N TYR A 550 17.81 43.59 18.13
CA TYR A 550 18.72 44.10 19.14
C TYR A 550 18.87 43.09 20.27
N HIS A 551 20.08 43.00 20.84
CA HIS A 551 20.35 42.32 22.10
C HIS A 551 19.67 43.05 23.27
N GLU A 552 19.46 42.38 24.40
CA GLU A 552 18.87 42.94 25.64
C GLU A 552 19.51 44.26 26.16
N LYS A 553 20.73 44.59 25.71
CA LYS A 553 21.40 45.86 26.07
C LYS A 553 21.28 46.94 24.99
N GLY A 554 20.44 46.73 23.98
CA GLY A 554 20.19 47.65 22.86
C GLY A 554 21.25 47.62 21.76
N TYR A 555 22.21 46.70 21.80
CA TYR A 555 23.18 46.53 20.71
C TYR A 555 22.51 45.85 19.53
N LEU A 556 22.76 46.31 18.30
CA LEU A 556 22.25 45.65 17.10
C LEU A 556 22.72 44.19 17.07
N GLU A 557 21.77 43.28 16.86
CA GLU A 557 21.97 41.83 16.78
C GLU A 557 21.88 41.34 15.35
N ALA A 558 20.87 41.82 14.62
CA ALA A 558 20.69 41.47 13.22
C ALA A 558 20.02 42.61 12.48
N LYS A 559 20.29 42.71 11.17
CA LYS A 559 19.45 43.49 10.27
C LYS A 559 19.40 42.84 8.90
N GLY A 560 18.31 43.05 8.18
CA GLY A 560 18.18 42.60 6.80
C GLY A 560 16.79 42.90 6.25
N LYS A 561 16.49 42.38 5.07
CA LYS A 561 15.23 42.63 4.37
C LYS A 561 14.23 41.51 4.65
N MET A 562 12.99 41.90 4.90
CA MET A 562 11.82 41.02 4.99
C MET A 562 10.92 41.23 3.77
N GLU A 563 10.34 40.16 3.26
CA GLU A 563 9.29 40.22 2.24
C GLU A 563 8.19 39.21 2.61
N LYS A 564 6.94 39.70 2.75
CA LYS A 564 5.79 38.88 3.16
C LYS A 564 6.01 38.08 4.46
N GLY A 565 6.83 38.60 5.37
CA GLY A 565 7.11 37.97 6.66
C GLY A 565 8.31 37.01 6.67
N GLU A 566 8.97 36.78 5.54
CA GLU A 566 10.14 35.92 5.45
C GLU A 566 11.42 36.73 5.25
N ARG A 567 12.55 36.24 5.77
CA ARG A 567 13.86 36.84 5.50
C ARG A 567 14.25 36.62 4.05
N VAL A 568 14.60 37.71 3.38
CA VAL A 568 15.09 37.70 1.99
C VAL A 568 16.33 38.56 1.84
N ASP A 569 17.11 38.29 0.79
CA ASP A 569 18.29 39.07 0.40
C ASP A 569 19.35 39.13 1.53
N MET A 570 20.24 40.12 1.51
CA MET A 570 21.35 40.25 2.44
C MET A 570 20.91 40.50 3.88
N TRP A 571 21.43 39.67 4.78
CA TRP A 571 21.35 39.83 6.23
C TRP A 571 22.74 39.97 6.84
N GLU A 572 22.82 40.79 7.88
CA GLU A 572 24.02 40.97 8.70
C GLU A 572 23.67 40.65 10.16
N LEU A 573 24.43 39.73 10.76
CA LEU A 573 24.37 39.36 12.16
C LEU A 573 25.56 39.97 12.89
N TYR A 574 25.38 40.35 14.15
CA TYR A 574 26.34 41.13 14.93
C TYR A 574 26.57 40.55 16.31
N TYR A 575 27.83 40.55 16.72
CA TYR A 575 28.21 40.33 18.11
C TYR A 575 27.79 41.52 18.98
N LYS A 576 27.65 41.29 20.29
CA LYS A 576 27.37 42.34 21.29
C LYS A 576 28.40 43.50 21.32
N ASN A 577 29.58 43.33 20.72
CA ASN A 577 30.58 44.39 20.58
C ASN A 577 30.42 45.22 19.29
N GLY A 578 29.38 44.97 18.49
CA GLY A 578 29.08 45.67 17.24
C GLY A 578 29.80 45.15 16.00
N ASN A 579 30.73 44.19 16.14
CA ASN A 579 31.37 43.58 14.98
C ASN A 579 30.42 42.58 14.31
N VAL A 580 30.46 42.55 12.97
CA VAL A 580 29.73 41.53 12.18
C VAL A 580 30.17 40.14 12.63
N GLN A 581 29.20 39.29 12.91
CA GLN A 581 29.36 37.88 13.22
C GLN A 581 29.21 37.02 11.97
N ALA A 582 28.19 37.31 11.16
CA ALA A 582 27.96 36.63 9.89
C ALA A 582 27.22 37.55 8.93
N LYS A 583 27.38 37.33 7.64
CA LYS A 583 26.52 37.95 6.62
C LYS A 583 26.39 37.06 5.39
N GLY A 584 25.23 37.08 4.78
CA GLY A 584 24.91 36.31 3.59
C GLY A 584 23.45 36.53 3.21
N LYS A 585 22.97 35.80 2.21
CA LYS A 585 21.60 35.95 1.72
C LYS A 585 20.68 34.96 2.40
N TYR A 586 19.44 35.39 2.62
CA TYR A 586 18.33 34.49 2.87
C TYR A 586 17.44 34.42 1.63
N LEU A 587 16.86 33.25 1.39
CA LEU A 587 15.75 33.02 0.47
C LEU A 587 14.68 32.27 1.26
N MET A 588 13.54 32.91 1.53
CA MET A 588 12.42 32.30 2.26
C MET A 588 12.86 31.70 3.61
N ASP A 589 13.57 32.50 4.42
CA ASP A 589 14.13 32.11 5.72
C ASP A 589 15.24 31.05 5.73
N GLU A 590 15.59 30.48 4.58
CA GLU A 590 16.74 29.58 4.41
C GLU A 590 18.00 30.35 4.00
N MET A 591 19.15 30.00 4.61
CA MET A 591 20.44 30.56 4.23
C MET A 591 20.73 30.15 2.79
N ASP A 592 20.95 31.12 1.90
CA ASP A 592 21.15 30.89 0.48
C ASP A 592 22.53 31.35 0.03
N GLY A 593 23.25 30.45 -0.65
CA GLY A 593 24.52 30.72 -1.28
C GLY A 593 25.62 31.04 -0.29
N LYS A 594 26.48 31.99 -0.66
CA LYS A 594 27.73 32.23 0.06
C LYS A 594 27.53 33.08 1.31
N TRP A 595 27.82 32.48 2.46
CA TRP A 595 27.85 33.12 3.77
C TRP A 595 29.28 33.35 4.26
N GLN A 596 29.51 34.51 4.87
CA GLN A 596 30.79 34.89 5.46
C GLN A 596 30.64 34.94 6.97
N PHE A 597 31.51 34.23 7.69
CA PHE A 597 31.54 34.21 9.16
C PHE A 597 32.79 34.89 9.68
N PHE A 598 32.66 35.63 10.76
CA PHE A 598 33.70 36.48 11.31
C PHE A 598 33.92 36.20 12.80
N LYS A 599 35.17 36.33 13.26
CA LYS A 599 35.51 36.26 14.68
C LYS A 599 35.05 37.52 15.40
N LYS A 600 34.91 37.45 16.73
CA LYS A 600 34.61 38.63 17.58
C LYS A 600 35.58 39.82 17.36
N SER A 601 36.79 39.56 16.87
CA SER A 601 37.79 40.58 16.52
C SER A 601 37.52 41.32 15.21
N GLY A 602 36.50 40.93 14.44
CA GLY A 602 36.15 41.48 13.12
C GLY A 602 36.92 40.87 11.95
N LYS A 603 37.81 39.90 12.19
CA LYS A 603 38.50 39.17 11.11
C LYS A 603 37.61 38.08 10.54
N LEU A 604 37.60 37.93 9.21
CA LEU A 604 36.97 36.80 8.53
C LEU A 604 37.54 35.49 9.11
N ASP A 605 36.65 34.59 9.49
CA ASP A 605 36.98 33.27 10.00
C ASP A 605 36.97 32.24 8.87
N HIS A 606 35.80 32.07 8.25
CA HIS A 606 35.59 31.17 7.12
C HIS A 606 34.38 31.63 6.29
N GLU A 607 34.20 30.98 5.15
CA GLU A 607 33.05 31.15 4.27
C GLU A 607 32.43 29.77 4.04
N GLU A 608 31.10 29.69 4.00
CA GLU A 608 30.35 28.46 3.75
C GLU A 608 29.32 28.73 2.67
N VAL A 609 28.98 27.70 1.89
CA VAL A 609 27.95 27.78 0.85
C VAL A 609 26.81 26.88 1.29
N PHE A 610 25.64 27.48 1.43
CA PHE A 610 24.39 26.82 1.80
C PHE A 610 23.53 26.59 0.56
#